data_AF-M0DIS8-F1
#
_entry.id   AF-M0DIS8-F1
#
_cell.length_a   1.000
_cell.length_b   1.000
_cell.length_c   1.000
_cell.angle_alpha   90.00
_cell.angle_beta   90.00
_cell.angle_gamma   90.00
#
_symmetry.space_group_name_H-M   'P 1'
#
loop_
_entity.id
_entity.type
_entity.pdbx_description
1 polymer ?
#
loop_
_entity_poly.entity_id
_entity_poly.type
_entity_poly.pdbx_seq_one_letter_code
_entity_poly.pdbx_strand_id
1 'polypeptide(L)'
;MSDDTIRVRVDRGDYRHEREHYTRGDELDVAPKVLEQHPNSLTRVEDPDESSDDQSNADDAGDEVVVDPDPSELTVDELGDRIADVDDVELLGAIKDAEEAGKNRETATDALEDRIAELEG
;
A
#
# COMPACT_ATOMS: atom_id res chain seq x y z
N MET A 1 2.56 -27.16 15.60
CA MET A 1 3.61 -26.21 15.28
C MET A 1 3.23 -25.70 13.92
N SER A 2 2.78 -24.46 13.82
CA SER A 2 2.56 -23.86 12.51
C SER A 2 3.96 -23.74 11.89
N ASP A 3 4.19 -24.43 10.77
CA ASP A 3 5.37 -24.17 9.96
C ASP A 3 5.18 -22.78 9.38
N ASP A 4 5.89 -21.81 9.94
CA ASP A 4 6.03 -20.48 9.37
C ASP A 4 6.77 -20.65 8.03
N THR A 5 6.02 -20.59 6.93
CA THR A 5 6.57 -20.73 5.58
C THR A 5 6.46 -19.41 4.86
N ILE A 6 7.54 -19.02 4.20
CA ILE A 6 7.61 -17.85 3.33
C ILE A 6 7.69 -18.31 1.88
N ARG A 7 7.00 -17.59 0.99
CA ARG A 7 7.11 -17.83 -0.43
C ARG A 7 8.44 -17.28 -0.96
N VAL A 8 9.17 -18.13 -1.67
CA VAL A 8 10.45 -17.79 -2.28
C VAL A 8 10.46 -18.21 -3.73
N ARG A 9 11.23 -17.48 -4.53
CA ARG A 9 11.48 -17.79 -5.92
C ARG A 9 12.91 -18.25 -6.11
N VAL A 10 13.12 -19.27 -6.93
CA VAL A 10 14.47 -19.72 -7.30
C VAL A 10 15.07 -18.74 -8.31
N ASP A 11 16.06 -17.95 -7.90
CA ASP A 11 16.79 -17.07 -8.83
C ASP A 11 17.94 -17.81 -9.51
N ARG A 12 18.57 -18.78 -8.83
CA ARG A 12 19.79 -19.41 -9.33
C ARG A 12 19.88 -20.91 -9.09
N GLY A 13 20.15 -21.62 -10.20
CA GLY A 13 20.40 -23.05 -10.22
C GLY A 13 19.12 -23.87 -10.17
N ASP A 14 19.29 -25.15 -9.83
CA ASP A 14 18.20 -26.03 -9.47
C ASP A 14 18.13 -26.18 -7.94
N TYR A 15 16.93 -26.03 -7.38
CA TYR A 15 16.67 -26.14 -5.96
C TYR A 15 15.83 -27.40 -5.69
N ARG A 16 16.15 -28.12 -4.61
CA ARG A 16 15.39 -29.31 -4.18
C ARG A 16 14.71 -29.02 -2.87
N HIS A 17 13.38 -29.08 -2.87
CA HIS A 17 12.56 -29.01 -1.67
C HIS A 17 11.67 -30.24 -1.60
N GLU A 18 11.55 -30.89 -0.45
CA GLU A 18 10.57 -31.98 -0.22
C GLU A 18 10.49 -33.10 -1.28
N ARG A 19 11.61 -33.37 -1.98
CA ARG A 19 11.75 -34.32 -3.12
C ARG A 19 11.27 -33.80 -4.48
N GLU A 20 10.81 -32.57 -4.52
CA GLU A 20 10.47 -31.81 -5.71
C GLU A 20 11.68 -30.99 -6.20
N HIS A 21 11.70 -30.71 -7.51
CA HIS A 21 12.81 -30.05 -8.18
C HIS A 21 12.30 -28.75 -8.79
N TYR A 22 12.84 -27.64 -8.28
CA TYR A 22 12.47 -26.29 -8.65
C TYR A 22 13.58 -25.70 -9.51
N THR A 23 13.21 -25.13 -10.65
CA THR A 23 14.17 -24.47 -11.54
C THR A 23 14.08 -22.96 -11.40
N ARG A 24 15.07 -22.25 -11.96
CA ARG A 24 15.05 -20.79 -12.00
C ARG A 24 13.69 -20.26 -12.48
N GLY A 25 13.13 -19.36 -11.68
CA GLY A 25 11.87 -18.70 -11.92
C GLY A 25 10.68 -19.34 -11.22
N ASP A 26 10.83 -20.57 -10.71
CA ASP A 26 9.79 -21.30 -9.98
C ASP A 26 9.64 -20.78 -8.55
N GLU A 27 8.43 -20.84 -8.02
CA GLU A 27 8.05 -20.29 -6.71
C GLU A 27 7.63 -21.43 -5.80
N LEU A 28 8.07 -21.37 -4.54
CA LEU A 28 7.71 -22.37 -3.54
C LEU A 28 7.67 -21.79 -2.14
N ASP A 29 6.97 -22.48 -1.25
CA ASP A 29 6.87 -22.12 0.15
C ASP A 29 7.94 -22.87 0.95
N VAL A 30 8.81 -22.15 1.64
CA VAL A 30 9.88 -22.72 2.47
C VAL A 30 9.91 -22.05 3.84
N ALA A 31 10.44 -22.74 4.85
CA ALA A 31 10.73 -22.10 6.12
C ALA A 31 11.75 -20.94 5.96
N PRO A 32 11.65 -19.85 6.74
CA PRO A 32 12.54 -18.68 6.61
C PRO A 32 14.02 -19.04 6.74
N LYS A 33 14.32 -20.02 7.59
CA LYS A 33 15.68 -20.56 7.78
C LYS A 33 16.31 -21.09 6.49
N VAL A 34 15.50 -21.56 5.54
CA VAL A 34 15.97 -22.09 4.25
C VAL A 34 16.45 -20.95 3.34
N LEU A 35 15.73 -19.83 3.31
CA LEU A 35 16.15 -18.63 2.60
C LEU A 35 17.47 -18.10 3.16
N GLU A 36 17.59 -18.04 4.48
CA GLU A 36 18.83 -17.64 5.17
C GLU A 36 20.01 -18.55 4.84
N GLN A 37 19.77 -19.85 4.64
CA GLN A 37 20.80 -20.80 4.25
C GLN A 37 21.20 -20.70 2.77
N HIS A 38 20.30 -20.19 1.92
CA HIS A 38 20.48 -20.10 0.47
C HIS A 38 20.20 -18.70 -0.10
N PRO A 39 20.88 -17.65 0.38
CA PRO A 39 20.58 -16.26 0.01
C PRO A 39 20.90 -15.92 -1.46
N ASN A 40 21.71 -16.76 -2.13
CA ASN A 40 22.09 -16.57 -3.53
C ASN A 40 21.26 -17.42 -4.51
N SER A 41 20.47 -18.37 -3.99
CA SER A 41 19.66 -19.28 -4.80
C SER A 41 18.17 -18.94 -4.73
N LEU A 42 17.73 -18.37 -3.61
CA LEU A 42 16.33 -18.07 -3.32
C LEU A 42 16.16 -16.56 -3.08
N THR A 43 15.06 -16.00 -3.57
CA THR A 43 14.66 -14.61 -3.36
C THR A 43 13.26 -14.60 -2.74
N ARG A 44 13.08 -13.83 -1.66
CA ARG A 44 11.76 -13.67 -1.03
C ARG A 44 10.81 -13.00 -2.02
N VAL A 45 9.64 -13.60 -2.21
CA VAL A 45 8.53 -12.97 -2.92
C VAL A 45 7.60 -12.43 -1.84
N GLU A 46 7.42 -11.12 -1.79
CA GLU A 46 6.40 -10.50 -0.96
C GLU A 46 5.07 -10.64 -1.69
N ASP A 47 4.25 -11.62 -1.28
CA ASP A 47 2.85 -11.63 -1.63
C ASP A 47 2.13 -10.55 -0.81
N PRO A 48 1.34 -9.67 -1.44
CA PRO A 48 0.60 -8.62 -0.73
C PRO A 48 -0.59 -9.15 0.09
N ASP A 49 -0.86 -10.47 0.10
CA ASP A 49 -2.10 -11.06 0.61
C ASP A 49 -1.96 -11.85 1.93
N GLU A 50 -0.75 -12.07 2.46
CA GLU A 50 -0.58 -12.64 3.81
C GLU A 50 -0.06 -11.57 4.77
N SER A 51 -1.01 -10.77 5.26
CA SER A 51 -0.85 -9.85 6.37
C SER A 51 -0.40 -10.63 7.61
N SER A 52 0.91 -10.75 7.79
CA SER A 52 1.49 -10.91 9.12
C SER A 52 1.38 -9.55 9.80
N ASP A 53 0.42 -9.44 10.72
CA ASP A 53 0.40 -8.46 11.80
C ASP A 53 1.74 -8.52 12.57
N ASP A 54 2.74 -7.78 12.10
CA ASP A 54 3.93 -7.43 12.87
C ASP A 54 4.19 -5.94 12.68
N GLN A 55 3.43 -5.14 13.44
CA GLN A 55 3.72 -3.72 13.62
C GLN A 55 5.00 -3.58 14.47
N SER A 56 6.15 -3.71 13.83
CA SER A 56 7.39 -3.11 14.32
C SER A 56 7.59 -1.76 13.65
N ASN A 57 7.16 -0.72 14.37
CA ASN A 57 7.32 0.69 14.05
C ASN A 57 8.81 1.12 14.18
N ALA A 58 9.38 1.79 13.16
CA ALA A 58 10.19 3.02 13.29
C ALA A 58 10.90 3.42 11.97
N ASP A 59 10.81 4.73 11.68
CA ASP A 59 11.64 5.58 10.79
C ASP A 59 11.20 5.82 9.33
N ASP A 60 10.41 6.90 9.16
CA ASP A 60 10.80 8.12 8.44
C ASP A 60 11.23 8.01 6.96
N ALA A 61 10.24 8.07 6.07
CA ALA A 61 10.29 8.88 4.84
C ALA A 61 8.92 8.87 4.14
N GLY A 62 8.09 9.88 4.39
CA GLY A 62 6.91 10.19 3.58
C GLY A 62 5.84 9.10 3.59
N ASP A 63 5.16 8.94 4.72
CA ASP A 63 3.79 8.40 4.70
C ASP A 63 2.94 9.46 3.99
N GLU A 64 2.95 9.41 2.66
CA GLU A 64 1.94 10.06 1.84
C GLU A 64 0.66 9.40 2.32
N VAL A 65 -0.08 10.07 3.21
CA VAL A 65 -1.45 9.66 3.52
C VAL A 65 -2.15 9.66 2.17
N VAL A 66 -2.23 8.49 1.54
CA VAL A 66 -2.83 8.35 0.21
C VAL A 66 -4.32 8.48 0.46
N VAL A 67 -4.77 9.73 0.44
CA VAL A 67 -6.18 10.06 0.49
C VAL A 67 -6.73 9.67 -0.87
N ASP A 68 -7.57 8.64 -0.93
CA ASP A 68 -8.31 8.30 -2.15
C ASP A 68 -9.71 8.93 -2.06
N PRO A 69 -10.04 9.88 -2.93
CA PRO A 69 -9.26 10.36 -4.09
C PRO A 69 -8.18 11.40 -3.76
N ASP A 70 -7.04 11.35 -4.47
CA ASP A 70 -6.04 12.42 -4.39
C ASP A 70 -6.56 13.61 -5.20
N PRO A 71 -6.73 14.80 -4.58
CA PRO A 71 -7.32 15.93 -5.27
C PRO A 71 -6.39 16.45 -6.36
N SER A 72 -5.07 16.31 -6.21
CA SER A 72 -4.08 16.73 -7.22
C SER A 72 -4.14 15.87 -8.48
N GLU A 73 -4.63 14.63 -8.41
CA GLU A 73 -4.84 13.79 -9.60
C GLU A 73 -6.14 14.11 -10.36
N LEU A 74 -7.09 14.79 -9.71
CA LEU A 74 -8.38 15.18 -10.29
C LEU A 74 -8.39 16.63 -10.81
N THR A 75 -9.24 16.92 -11.79
CA THR A 75 -9.62 18.30 -12.11
C THR A 75 -10.54 18.88 -11.04
N VAL A 76 -10.70 20.22 -11.00
CA VAL A 76 -11.57 20.88 -10.01
C VAL A 76 -13.02 20.41 -10.14
N ASP A 77 -13.51 20.25 -11.37
CA ASP A 77 -14.85 19.72 -11.64
C ASP A 77 -15.00 18.26 -11.17
N GLU A 78 -14.03 17.39 -11.48
CA GLU A 78 -14.06 15.98 -11.07
C GLU A 78 -13.95 15.82 -9.55
N LEU A 79 -13.10 16.62 -8.90
CA LEU A 79 -12.99 16.67 -7.45
C LEU A 79 -14.31 17.12 -6.84
N GLY A 80 -14.93 18.18 -7.37
CA GLY A 80 -16.23 18.68 -6.93
C GLY A 80 -17.33 17.63 -6.98
N ASP A 81 -17.44 16.89 -8.09
CA ASP A 81 -18.42 15.81 -8.25
C ASP A 81 -18.15 14.66 -7.27
N ARG A 82 -16.88 14.35 -7.04
CA ARG A 82 -16.46 13.25 -6.16
C ARG A 82 -16.68 13.57 -4.69
N ILE A 83 -16.35 14.78 -4.23
CA ILE A 83 -16.54 15.20 -2.82
C ILE A 83 -18.03 15.43 -2.50
N ALA A 84 -18.85 15.73 -3.51
CA ALA A 84 -20.30 15.84 -3.34
C ALA A 84 -20.94 14.50 -2.91
N ASP A 85 -20.37 13.37 -3.33
CA ASP A 85 -20.81 12.02 -2.93
C ASP A 85 -20.16 11.55 -1.60
N VAL A 86 -19.23 12.33 -1.04
CA VAL A 86 -18.59 12.02 0.24
C VAL A 86 -19.38 12.68 1.38
N ASP A 87 -19.84 11.86 2.32
CA ASP A 87 -20.57 12.28 3.54
C ASP A 87 -19.69 12.23 4.81
N ASP A 88 -18.38 12.03 4.67
CA ASP A 88 -17.45 11.87 5.78
C ASP A 88 -16.58 13.12 5.96
N VAL A 89 -16.78 13.82 7.08
CA VAL A 89 -16.08 15.07 7.41
C VAL A 89 -14.58 14.85 7.62
N GLU A 90 -14.20 13.73 8.23
CA GLU A 90 -12.79 13.43 8.49
C GLU A 90 -12.06 13.15 7.17
N LEU A 91 -12.70 12.42 6.26
CA LEU A 91 -12.18 12.19 4.91
C LEU A 91 -12.03 13.49 4.11
N LEU A 92 -13.05 14.34 4.12
CA LEU A 92 -12.99 15.64 3.42
C LEU A 92 -11.89 16.55 3.98
N GLY A 93 -11.68 16.54 5.30
CA GLY A 93 -10.57 17.25 5.94
C GLY A 93 -9.20 16.74 5.47
N ALA A 94 -9.04 15.43 5.35
CA ALA A 94 -7.81 14.83 4.81
C ALA A 94 -7.59 15.18 3.33
N ILE A 95 -8.65 15.16 2.50
CA ILE A 95 -8.58 15.57 1.09
C ILE A 95 -8.17 17.05 0.99
N LYS A 96 -8.70 17.92 1.87
CA LYS A 96 -8.33 19.33 1.93
C LYS A 96 -6.86 19.52 2.24
N ASP A 97 -6.35 18.85 3.28
CA ASP A 97 -4.93 18.92 3.65
C ASP A 97 -4.04 18.44 2.49
N ALA A 98 -4.45 17.38 1.78
CA ALA A 98 -3.77 16.87 0.59
C ALA A 98 -3.77 17.89 -0.58
N GLU A 99 -4.89 18.58 -0.84
CA GLU A 99 -4.95 19.64 -1.86
C GLU A 99 -4.07 20.83 -1.46
N GLU A 100 -4.09 21.23 -0.19
CA GLU A 100 -3.28 22.35 0.34
C GLU A 100 -1.77 22.06 0.29
N ALA A 101 -1.37 20.81 0.54
CA ALA A 101 0.00 20.34 0.42
C ALA A 101 0.45 20.14 -1.04
N GLY A 102 -0.50 19.84 -1.93
CA GLY A 102 -0.28 19.59 -3.35
C GLY A 102 -0.36 20.84 -4.22
N LYS A 103 -1.38 20.91 -5.07
CA LYS A 103 -1.56 22.00 -6.05
C LYS A 103 -2.13 23.28 -5.45
N ASN A 104 -2.72 23.21 -4.27
CA ASN A 104 -3.33 24.31 -3.52
C ASN A 104 -4.21 25.21 -4.42
N ARG A 105 -5.15 24.60 -5.13
CA ARG A 105 -6.09 25.35 -5.97
C ARG A 105 -7.20 25.90 -5.09
N GLU A 106 -7.25 27.21 -4.93
CA GLU A 106 -8.28 27.90 -4.12
C GLU A 106 -9.70 27.41 -4.43
N THR A 107 -10.04 27.20 -5.71
CA THR A 107 -11.36 26.71 -6.12
C THR A 107 -11.69 25.28 -5.65
N ALA A 108 -10.68 24.42 -5.48
CA ALA A 108 -10.85 23.07 -4.97
C ALA A 108 -10.99 23.09 -3.43
N THR A 109 -10.16 23.90 -2.77
CA THR A 109 -10.21 24.10 -1.32
C THR A 109 -11.55 24.69 -0.88
N ASP A 110 -12.04 25.72 -1.57
CA ASP A 110 -13.38 26.31 -1.32
C ASP A 110 -14.48 25.25 -1.41
N ALA A 111 -14.47 24.41 -2.45
CA ALA A 111 -15.49 23.36 -2.63
C ALA A 111 -15.47 22.31 -1.51
N LEU A 112 -14.28 21.97 -1.00
CA LEU A 112 -14.11 21.08 0.15
C LEU A 112 -14.62 21.74 1.43
N GLU A 113 -14.30 23.01 1.65
CA GLU A 113 -14.77 23.77 2.82
C GLU A 113 -16.29 23.92 2.84
N ASP A 114 -16.91 24.24 1.70
CA ASP A 114 -18.37 24.32 1.55
C ASP A 114 -19.04 22.99 1.90
N ARG A 115 -18.48 21.87 1.41
CA ARG A 115 -19.04 20.53 1.69
C ARG A 115 -18.86 20.11 3.15
N ILE A 116 -17.71 20.39 3.75
CA ILE A 116 -17.47 20.15 5.19
C ILE A 116 -18.47 20.97 6.02
N ALA A 117 -18.63 22.26 5.69
CA ALA A 117 -19.58 23.13 6.38
C ALA A 117 -21.04 22.67 6.23
N GLU A 118 -21.41 22.07 5.09
CA GLU A 118 -22.74 21.48 4.88
C GLU A 118 -22.99 20.26 5.77
N LEU A 119 -21.96 19.46 6.06
CA LEU A 119 -22.05 18.26 6.89
C LEU A 119 -21.95 18.55 8.40
N GLU A 120 -21.19 19.58 8.79
CA GLU A 120 -21.05 20.02 10.18
C GLU A 120 -22.20 20.94 10.65
N GLY A 121 -22.99 21.48 9.73
CA GLY A 121 -24.03 22.51 9.92
C GLY A 121 -25.38 22.03 10.46
#